data_AF-A0A1I2KYP6-F1
#
_entry.id   AF-A0A1I2KYP6-F1
#
_cell.length_a   1.000
_cell.length_b   1.000
_cell.length_c   1.000
_cell.angle_alpha   90.00
_cell.angle_beta   90.00
_cell.angle_gamma   90.00
#
_symmetry.space_group_name_H-M   'P 1'
#
loop_
_entity.id
_entity.type
_entity.pdbx_description
1 polymer ?
#
loop_
_entity_poly.entity_id
_entity_poly.type
_entity_poly.pdbx_seq_one_letter_code
_entity_poly.pdbx_strand_id
1 'polypeptide(L)'
;MTHHTTHAQLAPTATVPITAVPATAMPTTAMPVAPVPIPRAADAVRKARADRRRYIGRLRRRAARCRDATRSAAEAGMSTAEYAVGTIAACGFAAVLYKIVTSGPVHSALNGVIVKALHVPF
;
A
#
# COMPACT_ATOMS: atom_id res chain seq x y z
N MET A 1 89.70 6.10 22.65
CA MET A 1 90.55 5.63 21.54
C MET A 1 91.68 4.84 22.15
N THR A 2 91.46 3.55 22.41
CA THR A 2 92.48 2.51 22.66
C THR A 2 91.77 1.20 22.96
N HIS A 3 92.18 0.21 22.18
CA HIS A 3 91.81 -1.19 22.12
C HIS A 3 91.75 -1.89 23.49
N HIS A 4 90.77 -2.77 23.66
CA HIS A 4 90.99 -4.01 24.40
C HIS A 4 90.25 -5.18 23.74
N THR A 5 91.08 -5.97 23.06
CA THR A 5 90.87 -7.36 22.61
C THR A 5 90.76 -8.28 23.84
N THR A 6 90.23 -9.50 23.62
CA THR A 6 90.53 -10.74 24.40
C THR A 6 89.57 -11.01 25.58
N HIS A 7 88.97 -12.19 25.82
CA HIS A 7 89.25 -13.60 25.48
C HIS A 7 87.98 -14.34 25.02
N ALA A 8 88.07 -15.11 23.92
CA ALA A 8 87.11 -16.15 23.57
C ALA A 8 87.39 -17.39 24.43
N GLN A 9 86.54 -17.63 25.43
CA GLN A 9 86.56 -18.84 26.24
C GLN A 9 85.79 -19.94 25.51
N LEU A 10 86.52 -20.93 24.98
CA LEU A 10 85.93 -22.17 24.45
C LEU A 10 85.30 -22.96 25.60
N ALA A 11 83.97 -23.03 25.62
CA ALA A 11 83.22 -23.95 26.48
C ALA A 11 83.25 -25.38 25.90
N PRO A 12 83.37 -26.42 26.74
CA PRO A 12 83.51 -27.80 26.29
C PRO A 12 82.22 -28.31 25.63
N THR A 13 82.40 -29.02 24.52
CA THR A 13 81.41 -29.77 23.77
C THR A 13 80.63 -30.72 24.69
N ALA A 14 79.42 -30.31 25.08
CA ALA A 14 78.46 -31.17 25.73
C ALA A 14 77.75 -32.01 24.66
N THR A 15 78.18 -33.27 24.51
CA THR A 15 77.46 -34.31 23.77
C THR A 15 76.12 -34.55 24.44
N VAL A 16 75.05 -34.03 23.86
CA VAL A 16 73.67 -34.30 24.31
C VAL A 16 73.25 -35.68 23.75
N PRO A 17 72.82 -36.64 24.59
CA PRO A 17 72.27 -37.90 24.10
C PRO A 17 70.94 -37.63 23.38
N ILE A 18 70.79 -38.20 22.18
CA ILE A 18 69.55 -38.18 21.41
C ILE A 18 68.55 -39.08 22.15
N THR A 19 67.79 -38.51 23.07
CA THR A 19 66.62 -39.17 23.64
C THR A 19 65.51 -39.11 22.60
N ALA A 20 65.02 -40.28 22.18
CA ALA A 20 63.92 -40.43 21.24
C ALA A 20 62.69 -39.63 21.70
N VAL A 21 62.25 -38.69 20.87
CA VAL A 21 60.99 -37.95 21.05
C VAL A 21 59.84 -38.94 20.80
N PRO A 22 58.96 -39.23 21.78
CA PRO A 22 57.77 -40.01 21.53
C PRO A 22 56.79 -39.18 20.69
N ALA A 23 56.37 -39.73 19.54
CA ALA A 23 55.34 -39.17 18.68
C ALA A 23 54.02 -39.11 19.48
N THR A 24 53.79 -37.98 20.14
CA THR A 24 52.55 -37.73 20.87
C THR A 24 51.51 -37.32 19.84
N ALA A 25 50.44 -38.11 19.74
CA ALA A 25 49.40 -38.01 18.75
C ALA A 25 48.84 -36.59 18.61
N MET A 26 48.69 -36.13 17.37
CA MET A 26 47.92 -34.94 17.02
C MET A 26 46.49 -35.07 17.56
N PRO A 27 45.94 -34.07 18.27
CA PRO A 27 44.52 -34.06 18.57
C PRO A 27 43.75 -33.80 17.27
N THR A 28 43.18 -34.85 16.68
CA THR A 28 42.12 -34.71 15.66
C THR A 28 40.88 -34.13 16.34
N THR A 29 40.84 -32.80 16.46
CA THR A 29 39.59 -32.11 16.76
C THR A 29 38.78 -32.07 15.47
N ALA A 30 37.84 -33.01 15.34
CA ALA A 30 36.86 -33.01 14.28
C ALA A 30 36.07 -31.68 14.32
N MET A 31 36.17 -30.88 13.25
CA MET A 31 35.29 -29.72 13.09
C MET A 31 33.83 -30.21 12.99
N PRO A 32 32.87 -29.59 13.70
CA PRO A 32 31.47 -29.94 13.54
C PRO A 32 31.00 -29.41 12.18
N VAL A 33 30.97 -30.26 11.16
CA VAL A 33 30.30 -29.96 9.90
C VAL A 33 28.81 -30.08 10.16
N ALA A 34 28.18 -28.98 10.53
CA ALA A 34 26.73 -28.91 10.54
C ALA A 34 26.21 -29.18 9.12
N PRO A 35 25.20 -30.05 8.94
CA PRO A 35 24.68 -30.35 7.62
C PRO A 35 24.12 -29.07 6.99
N VAL A 36 24.60 -28.73 5.80
CA VAL A 36 24.03 -27.64 4.99
C VAL A 36 22.58 -28.04 4.66
N PRO A 37 21.58 -27.21 5.00
CA PRO A 37 20.21 -27.49 4.62
C PRO A 37 20.11 -27.42 3.09
N ILE A 38 19.95 -28.57 2.43
CA ILE A 38 19.63 -28.61 1.01
C ILE A 38 18.12 -28.36 0.90
N PRO A 39 17.69 -27.20 0.37
CA PRO A 39 16.27 -26.95 0.22
C PRO A 39 15.71 -28.00 -0.72
N ARG A 40 14.76 -28.82 -0.24
CA ARG A 40 14.07 -29.76 -1.12
C ARG A 40 13.28 -28.94 -2.13
N ALA A 41 13.36 -29.31 -3.41
CA ALA A 41 12.62 -28.63 -4.47
C ALA A 41 11.10 -28.49 -4.15
N ALA A 42 10.54 -29.45 -3.41
CA ALA A 42 9.17 -29.41 -2.91
C ALA A 42 8.85 -28.20 -1.99
N ASP A 43 9.81 -27.76 -1.18
CA ASP A 43 9.63 -26.64 -0.25
C ASP A 43 9.64 -25.30 -0.98
N ALA A 44 10.46 -25.17 -2.01
CA ALA A 44 10.48 -23.99 -2.88
C ALA A 44 9.13 -23.82 -3.61
N VAL A 45 8.57 -24.91 -4.14
CA VAL A 45 7.25 -24.90 -4.78
C VAL A 45 6.14 -24.57 -3.78
N ARG A 46 6.19 -25.14 -2.56
CA ARG A 46 5.23 -24.84 -1.48
C ARG A 46 5.28 -23.37 -1.08
N LYS A 47 6.48 -22.81 -0.93
CA LYS A 47 6.69 -21.38 -0.62
C LYS A 47 6.18 -20.47 -1.74
N ALA A 48 6.50 -20.78 -3.00
CA ALA A 48 6.01 -20.00 -4.14
C ALA A 48 4.47 -19.99 -4.24
N ARG A 49 3.81 -21.13 -3.97
CA ARG A 49 2.34 -21.21 -3.90
C ARG A 49 1.78 -20.38 -2.74
N ALA A 50 2.41 -20.43 -1.58
CA ALA A 50 2.01 -19.62 -0.42
C ALA A 50 2.18 -18.12 -0.68
N ASP A 51 3.29 -17.71 -1.29
CA ASP A 51 3.58 -16.32 -1.66
C ASP A 51 2.59 -15.81 -2.72
N ARG A 52 2.27 -16.64 -3.73
CA ARG A 52 1.22 -16.34 -4.72
C ARG A 52 -0.16 -16.20 -4.08
N ARG A 53 -0.53 -17.09 -3.15
CA ARG A 53 -1.80 -17.00 -2.41
C ARG A 53 -1.89 -15.72 -1.59
N ARG A 54 -0.79 -15.32 -0.93
CA ARG A 54 -0.69 -14.06 -0.18
C ARG A 54 -0.79 -12.85 -1.10
N TYR A 55 -0.11 -12.88 -2.25
CA TYR A 55 -0.16 -11.83 -3.27
C TYR A 55 -1.58 -11.62 -3.80
N ILE A 56 -2.24 -12.70 -4.24
CA ILE A 56 -3.64 -12.67 -4.71
C ILE A 56 -4.56 -12.15 -3.60
N GLY A 57 -4.35 -12.58 -2.35
CA GLY A 57 -5.10 -12.08 -1.19
C GLY A 57 -4.94 -10.57 -0.97
N ARG A 58 -3.72 -10.03 -1.12
CA ARG A 58 -3.48 -8.58 -1.03
C ARG A 58 -4.15 -7.81 -2.16
N LEU A 59 -4.07 -8.30 -3.40
CA LEU A 59 -4.75 -7.69 -4.55
C LEU A 59 -6.27 -7.64 -4.35
N ARG A 60 -6.88 -8.75 -3.94
CA ARG A 60 -8.33 -8.82 -3.67
C ARG A 60 -8.77 -7.83 -2.59
N ARG A 61 -8.01 -7.73 -1.49
CA ARG A 61 -8.29 -6.74 -0.43
C ARG A 61 -8.14 -5.30 -0.90
N ARG A 62 -7.20 -5.03 -1.80
CA ARG A 62 -7.02 -3.69 -2.39
C ARG A 62 -8.18 -3.36 -3.33
N ALA A 63 -8.57 -4.30 -4.18
CA ALA A 63 -9.73 -4.15 -5.07
C ALA A 63 -11.05 -3.97 -4.29
N ALA A 64 -11.24 -4.71 -3.20
CA ALA A 64 -12.40 -4.52 -2.30
C ALA A 64 -12.41 -3.10 -1.72
N ARG A 65 -11.30 -2.66 -1.11
CA ARG A 65 -11.18 -1.30 -0.56
C ARG A 65 -11.40 -0.20 -1.59
N CYS A 66 -10.87 -0.35 -2.81
CA CYS A 66 -11.11 0.61 -3.89
C CYS A 66 -12.60 0.67 -4.25
N ARG A 67 -13.26 -0.48 -4.36
CA ARG A 67 -14.71 -0.54 -4.63
C ARG A 67 -15.54 0.09 -3.51
N ASP A 68 -15.21 -0.20 -2.26
CA ASP A 68 -15.91 0.37 -1.11
C ASP A 68 -15.71 1.88 -1.06
N ALA A 69 -14.48 2.37 -1.27
CA ALA A 69 -14.19 3.80 -1.33
C ALA A 69 -14.95 4.52 -2.46
N THR A 70 -15.03 3.92 -3.66
CA THR A 70 -15.82 4.49 -4.76
C THR A 70 -17.30 4.50 -4.45
N ARG A 71 -17.81 3.46 -3.77
CA ARG A 71 -19.22 3.39 -3.37
C ARG A 71 -19.54 4.45 -2.33
N SER A 72 -18.74 4.56 -1.27
CA SER A 72 -18.91 5.60 -0.25
C SER A 72 -18.85 7.01 -0.82
N ALA A 73 -17.96 7.26 -1.79
CA ALA A 73 -17.90 8.54 -2.48
C ALA A 73 -19.15 8.81 -3.35
N ALA A 74 -19.68 7.78 -4.01
CA ALA A 74 -20.92 7.88 -4.78
C ALA A 74 -22.13 8.16 -3.89
N GLU A 75 -22.27 7.47 -2.76
CA GLU A 75 -23.35 7.73 -1.77
C GLU A 75 -23.27 9.17 -1.23
N ALA A 76 -22.06 9.66 -0.93
CA ALA A 76 -21.87 11.03 -0.45
C ALA A 76 -22.27 12.10 -1.49
N GLY A 77 -22.00 11.85 -2.78
CA GLY A 77 -22.38 12.75 -3.87
C GLY A 77 -23.84 12.61 -4.31
N MET A 78 -24.50 11.49 -3.99
CA MET A 78 -25.87 11.20 -4.40
C MET A 78 -26.85 12.19 -3.79
N SER A 79 -26.70 12.50 -2.49
CA SER A 79 -27.57 13.44 -1.79
C SER A 79 -27.43 14.87 -2.34
N THR A 80 -26.21 15.35 -2.62
CA THR A 80 -26.00 16.69 -3.21
C THR A 80 -26.51 16.77 -4.65
N ALA A 81 -26.32 15.73 -5.44
CA ALA A 81 -26.85 15.66 -6.81
C ALA A 81 -28.38 15.66 -6.83
N GLU A 82 -29.03 14.97 -5.89
CA GLU A 82 -30.48 14.93 -5.76
C GLU A 82 -31.06 16.33 -5.51
N TYR A 83 -30.49 17.11 -4.58
CA TYR A 83 -30.93 18.49 -4.35
C TYR A 83 -30.69 19.40 -5.55
N ALA A 84 -29.55 19.23 -6.25
CA ALA A 84 -29.23 20.02 -7.42
C ALA A 84 -30.21 19.74 -8.58
N VAL A 85 -30.45 18.46 -8.89
CA VAL A 85 -31.41 18.05 -9.91
C VAL A 85 -32.84 18.43 -9.51
N GLY A 86 -33.21 18.30 -8.23
CA GLY A 86 -34.49 18.75 -7.71
C GLY A 86 -34.74 20.24 -7.94
N THR A 87 -33.73 21.07 -7.71
CA THR A 87 -33.80 22.51 -7.97
C THR A 87 -33.91 22.81 -9.46
N ILE A 88 -33.11 22.15 -10.31
CA ILE A 88 -33.18 22.33 -11.77
C ILE A 88 -34.55 21.90 -12.30
N ALA A 89 -35.10 20.79 -11.81
CA ALA A 89 -36.44 20.32 -12.18
C ALA A 89 -37.52 21.34 -11.77
N ALA A 90 -37.45 21.86 -10.54
CA ALA A 90 -38.36 22.90 -10.07
C ALA A 90 -38.25 24.19 -10.89
N CYS A 91 -37.03 24.64 -11.21
CA CYS A 91 -36.80 25.79 -12.07
C CYS A 91 -37.36 25.58 -13.49
N GLY A 92 -37.19 24.39 -14.05
CA GLY A 92 -37.77 24.03 -15.35
C GLY A 92 -39.30 24.10 -15.34
N PHE A 93 -39.92 23.54 -14.30
CA PHE A 93 -41.37 23.63 -14.12
C PHE A 93 -41.83 25.09 -13.94
N ALA A 94 -41.12 25.88 -13.13
CA ALA A 94 -41.41 27.30 -12.95
C ALA A 94 -41.31 28.09 -14.26
N ALA A 95 -40.33 27.79 -15.12
CA ALA A 95 -40.22 28.40 -16.44
C ALA A 95 -41.42 28.07 -17.34
N VAL A 96 -41.91 26.82 -17.32
CA VAL A 96 -43.12 26.44 -18.05
C VAL A 96 -44.34 27.19 -17.50
N LEU A 97 -44.53 27.23 -16.18
CA LEU A 97 -45.63 27.97 -15.55
C LEU A 97 -45.58 29.47 -15.88
N TYR A 98 -44.39 30.07 -15.87
CA TYR A 98 -44.20 31.47 -16.25
C TYR A 98 -44.68 31.71 -17.68
N LYS A 99 -44.35 30.83 -18.62
CA LYS A 99 -44.80 30.94 -20.02
C LYS A 99 -46.31 30.78 -20.16
N ILE A 100 -46.92 29.89 -19.36
CA ILE A 100 -48.37 29.73 -19.35
C ILE A 100 -49.04 31.01 -18.82
N VAL A 101 -48.60 31.51 -17.67
CA VAL A 101 -49.21 32.68 -17.01
C VAL A 101 -49.02 33.95 -17.82
N THR A 102 -47.91 34.08 -18.55
CA THR A 102 -47.64 35.21 -19.45
C THR A 102 -48.24 35.05 -20.84
N SER A 103 -49.00 33.97 -21.09
CA SER A 103 -49.62 33.74 -22.39
C SER A 103 -50.84 34.63 -22.64
N GLY A 104 -51.11 34.91 -23.91
CA GLY A 104 -52.27 35.70 -24.34
C GLY A 104 -53.62 35.19 -23.81
N PRO A 105 -53.94 33.88 -23.87
CA PRO A 105 -55.20 33.35 -23.34
C PRO A 105 -55.37 33.60 -21.84
N VAL A 106 -54.33 33.37 -21.03
CA VAL A 106 -54.39 33.59 -19.58
C VAL A 106 -54.53 35.06 -19.26
N HIS A 107 -53.78 35.92 -19.95
CA HIS A 107 -53.89 37.37 -19.80
C HIS A 107 -55.30 37.90 -20.16
N SER A 108 -55.87 37.41 -21.27
CA SER A 108 -57.24 37.76 -21.68
C SER A 108 -58.30 37.28 -20.68
N ALA A 109 -58.14 36.08 -20.12
CA ALA A 109 -59.04 35.55 -19.10
C ALA A 109 -58.99 36.40 -17.81
N LEU A 110 -57.79 36.71 -17.32
CA LEU A 110 -57.59 37.59 -16.16
C LEU A 110 -58.19 38.98 -16.40
N ASN A 111 -57.93 39.58 -17.55
CA ASN A 111 -58.48 40.87 -17.93
C ASN A 111 -60.02 40.83 -17.97
N GLY A 112 -60.62 39.75 -18.50
CA GLY A 112 -62.06 39.57 -18.52
C GLY A 112 -62.68 39.50 -17.13
N VAL A 113 -62.02 38.83 -16.17
CA VAL A 113 -62.47 38.80 -14.77
C VAL A 113 -62.37 40.18 -14.14
N ILE A 114 -61.27 40.91 -14.36
CA ILE A 114 -61.08 42.27 -13.84
C ILE A 114 -62.16 43.23 -14.39
N VAL A 115 -62.38 43.22 -15.71
CA VAL A 115 -63.41 44.06 -16.34
C VAL A 115 -64.80 43.74 -15.78
N LYS A 116 -65.16 42.46 -15.64
CA LYS A 116 -66.44 42.05 -15.03
C LYS A 116 -66.57 42.52 -13.58
N ALA A 117 -65.50 42.45 -12.79
CA ALA A 117 -65.52 42.89 -11.39
C ALA A 117 -65.64 44.42 -11.26
N LEU A 118 -65.12 45.17 -12.23
CA LEU A 118 -65.18 46.64 -12.26
C LEU A 118 -66.45 47.18 -12.94
N HIS A 119 -67.17 46.37 -13.72
CA HIS A 119 -68.45 46.75 -14.31
C HIS A 119 -69.57 46.53 -13.30
N VAL A 120 -69.95 47.61 -12.59
CA VAL A 120 -71.20 47.66 -11.83
C VAL A 120 -72.24 48.33 -12.70
N PRO A 121 -73.29 47.62 -13.16
CA PRO A 121 -74.38 48.25 -13.91
C PRO A 121 -75.18 49.15 -12.94
N PHE A 122 -75.37 50.41 -13.32
CA PHE A 122 -76.26 51.34 -12.63
C PHE A 122 -77.66 51.28 -13.26
#